data_AF-A0A179STQ0-F1
#
_entry.id   AF-A0A179STQ0-F1
#
_cell.length_a   1.000
_cell.length_b   1.000
_cell.length_c   1.000
_cell.angle_alpha   90.00
_cell.angle_beta   90.00
_cell.angle_gamma   90.00
#
_symmetry.space_group_name_H-M   'P 1'
#
loop_
_entity.id
_entity.type
_entity.pdbx_description
1 polymer ?
#
loop_
_entity_poly.entity_id
_entity_poly.type
_entity_poly.pdbx_seq_one_letter_code
_entity_poly.pdbx_strand_id
1 'polypeptide(L)' 'MNKCKIAKGSSLAHFFLTYWDYSLWTYDNETKNEIEIKVRDINTDKWYYVEHLGKTVHLTEVDAIGSDSELKRFLEE' A
#
# COMPACT_ATOMS: atom_id res chain seq x y z
N MET A 1 -4.93 -9.93 -14.77
CA MET A 1 -5.63 -9.05 -13.82
C MET A 1 -4.63 -8.70 -12.74
N ASN A 2 -4.18 -7.44 -12.70
CA ASN A 2 -3.40 -6.96 -11.56
C ASN A 2 -4.30 -7.03 -10.32
N LYS A 3 -3.88 -7.79 -9.32
CA LYS A 3 -4.62 -7.88 -8.06
C LYS A 3 -4.32 -6.62 -7.28
N CYS A 4 -5.32 -5.75 -7.12
CA CYS A 4 -5.19 -4.58 -6.28
C CYS A 4 -5.93 -4.78 -4.97
N LYS A 5 -5.37 -4.21 -3.90
CA LYS A 5 -5.68 -4.58 -2.53
C LYS A 5 -5.66 -3.32 -1.65
N ILE A 6 -6.62 -3.13 -0.74
CA ILE A 6 -6.56 -2.02 0.23
C ILE A 6 -5.88 -2.53 1.50
N ALA A 7 -4.87 -1.83 1.99
CA ALA A 7 -4.13 -2.20 3.20
C ALA A 7 -3.85 -1.00 4.09
N LYS A 8 -3.83 -1.24 5.41
CA LYS A 8 -3.39 -0.27 6.42
C LYS A 8 -1.88 -0.06 6.27
N GLY A 9 -1.42 1.18 6.40
CA GLY A 9 0.00 1.52 6.31
C GLY A 9 0.88 0.74 7.29
N SER A 10 0.37 0.45 8.49
CA SER A 10 1.08 -0.37 9.48
C SER A 10 1.37 -1.81 8.98
N SER A 11 0.40 -2.45 8.33
CA SER A 11 0.55 -3.78 7.75
C SER A 11 1.52 -3.78 6.57
N LEU A 12 1.46 -2.74 5.74
CA LEU A 12 2.39 -2.57 4.61
C LEU A 12 3.82 -2.39 5.10
N ALA A 13 4.04 -1.49 6.07
CA ALA A 13 5.35 -1.25 6.65
C ALA A 13 5.94 -2.55 7.23
N HIS A 14 5.14 -3.33 7.97
CA HIS A 14 5.58 -4.61 8.51
C HIS A 14 5.96 -5.62 7.42
N PHE A 15 5.13 -5.75 6.38
CA PHE A 15 5.40 -6.65 5.24
C PHE A 15 6.70 -6.26 4.51
N PHE A 16 6.87 -4.99 4.14
CA PHE A 16 8.05 -4.56 3.39
C PHE A 16 9.34 -4.54 4.22
N LEU A 17 9.23 -4.35 5.55
CA LEU A 17 10.35 -4.58 6.47
C LEU A 17 10.69 -6.07 6.65
N THR A 18 9.83 -6.98 6.23
CA THR A 18 10.11 -8.43 6.26
C THR A 18 10.68 -8.91 4.94
N TYR A 19 10.22 -8.33 3.82
CA TYR A 19 10.62 -8.71 2.46
C TYR A 19 11.28 -7.52 1.75
N TRP A 20 12.61 -7.41 1.84
CA TRP A 20 13.40 -6.21 1.48
C TRP A 20 13.63 -6.02 -0.04
N ASP A 21 12.84 -6.68 -0.88
CA ASP A 21 13.14 -6.85 -2.30
C ASP A 21 12.13 -6.12 -3.21
N TYR A 22 11.44 -5.12 -2.65
CA TYR A 22 10.40 -4.34 -3.34
C TYR A 22 10.77 -2.86 -3.46
N SER A 23 10.56 -2.31 -4.66
CA SER A 23 10.55 -0.85 -4.88
C SER A 23 9.15 -0.32 -4.61
N LEU A 24 9.04 0.69 -3.76
CA LEU A 24 7.76 1.29 -3.35
C LEU A 24 7.59 2.64 -4.03
N TRP A 25 6.43 2.84 -4.64
CA TRP A 25 6.08 4.08 -5.30
C TRP A 25 4.76 4.59 -4.76
N THR A 26 4.59 5.90 -4.68
CA THR A 26 3.29 6.51 -4.40
C THR A 26 2.99 7.60 -5.42
N TYR A 27 1.71 7.86 -5.64
CA TYR A 27 1.27 8.98 -6.45
C TYR A 27 1.08 10.23 -5.58
N ASP A 28 1.81 11.29 -5.90
CA ASP A 28 1.66 12.59 -5.26
C ASP A 28 0.58 13.40 -5.99
N ASN A 29 -0.53 13.66 -5.28
CA ASN A 29 -1.69 14.34 -5.86
C ASN A 29 -1.47 15.84 -6.14
N GLU A 30 -0.51 16.47 -5.46
CA GLU A 30 -0.24 17.91 -5.60
C GLU A 30 0.65 18.17 -6.82
N THR A 31 1.70 17.38 -6.98
CA THR A 31 2.67 17.48 -8.07
C THR A 31 2.31 16.63 -9.28
N LYS A 32 1.31 15.75 -9.15
CA LYS A 32 0.84 14.80 -10.19
C LYS A 32 1.92 13.83 -10.68
N ASN A 33 2.90 13.51 -9.83
CA ASN A 33 4.03 12.63 -10.16
C ASN A 33 4.02 11.36 -9.31
N GLU A 34 4.62 10.29 -9.84
CA GLU A 34 4.97 9.10 -9.06
C GLU A 34 6.34 9.31 -8.40
N ILE A 35 6.44 9.04 -7.11
CA ILE A 35 7.67 9.17 -6.33
C ILE A 35 8.00 7.84 -5.67
N GLU A 36 9.29 7.45 -5.71
CA GLU A 36 9.77 6.32 -4.94
C GLU A 36 9.85 6.71 -3.47
N ILE A 37 9.31 5.86 -2.58
CA ILE A 37 9.31 6.09 -1.13
C ILE A 37 10.02 4.95 -0.40
N LYS A 38 10.48 5.23 0.82
CA LYS A 38 11.04 4.19 1.68
C LYS A 38 9.95 3.65 2.59
N VAL A 39 10.10 2.40 3.02
CA VAL A 39 9.16 1.73 3.92
C VAL A 39 8.86 2.55 5.18
N ARG A 40 9.88 3.23 5.73
CA ARG A 40 9.77 4.09 6.92
C ARG A 40 8.93 5.35 6.72
N ASP A 41 8.72 5.75 5.47
CA ASP A 41 7.97 6.95 5.11
C ASP A 41 6.47 6.62 4.86
N ILE A 42 6.09 5.34 4.89
CA ILE A 42 4.69 4.91 4.84
C ILE A 42 3.99 5.40 6.11
N ASN A 43 2.90 6.14 5.95
CA ASN A 43 2.10 6.58 7.09
C ASN A 43 1.29 5.39 7.63
N THR A 44 1.64 4.94 8.84
CA THR A 44 1.06 3.73 9.44
C THR A 44 -0.44 3.85 9.76
N ASP A 45 -0.94 5.08 9.92
CA ASP A 45 -2.33 5.35 10.29
C ASP A 45 -3.27 5.44 9.07
N LYS A 46 -2.70 5.68 7.89
CA LYS A 46 -3.42 5.82 6.62
C LYS A 46 -3.71 4.47 5.97
N TRP A 47 -4.61 4.51 4.99
CA TRP A 47 -4.98 3.38 4.15
C TRP A 47 -4.49 3.62 2.74
N TYR A 48 -4.08 2.53 2.08
CA TYR A 48 -3.53 2.59 0.73
C TYR A 48 -4.20 1.57 -0.16
N TYR A 49 -4.55 1.99 -1.37
CA TYR A 49 -4.71 1.07 -2.48
C TYR A 49 -3.33 0.62 -2.95
N VAL A 50 -3.14 -0.69 -3.02
CA VAL A 50 -1.86 -1.34 -3.29
C VAL A 50 -1.98 -2.06 -4.61
N GLU A 51 -1.20 -1.64 -5.59
CA GLU A 51 -1.03 -2.34 -6.86
C GLU A 51 0.35 -2.99 -6.92
N HIS A 52 0.38 -4.29 -7.21
CA HIS A 52 1.62 -5.06 -7.27
C HIS A 52 1.98 -5.39 -8.72
N LEU A 53 3.16 -4.93 -9.14
CA LEU A 53 3.73 -5.05 -10.48
C LEU A 53 5.11 -5.73 -10.40
N GLY A 54 5.14 -7.02 -10.07
CA GLY A 54 6.37 -7.81 -10.03
C GLY A 54 7.23 -7.58 -8.78
N LYS A 55 8.25 -6.70 -8.87
CA LYS A 55 9.01 -6.23 -7.69
C LYS A 55 8.66 -4.78 -7.33
N THR A 56 7.76 -4.16 -8.08
CA THR A 56 7.33 -2.79 -7.85
C THR A 56 5.95 -2.82 -7.19
N VAL A 57 5.76 -2.00 -6.16
CA VAL A 57 4.46 -1.79 -5.53
C VAL A 57 4.11 -0.32 -5.57
N HIS A 58 2.93 -0.02 -6.10
CA HIS A 58 2.37 1.32 -6.12
C HIS A 58 1.34 1.44 -4.99
N LEU A 59 1.46 2.53 -4.25
CA LEU A 59 0.61 2.89 -3.13
C LEU A 59 -0.15 4.15 -3.50
N THR A 60 -1.46 4.15 -3.31
CA THR A 60 -2.29 5.35 -3.44
C THR A 60 -3.01 5.56 -2.12
N GLU A 61 -2.71 6.65 -1.43
CA GLU A 61 -3.41 7.01 -0.19
C GLU A 61 -4.90 7.18 -0.49
N VAL A 62 -5.75 6.63 0.37
CA VAL A 62 -7.20 6.76 0.30
C VAL A 62 -7.75 7.24 1.64
N ASP A 63 -8.65 8.21 1.59
CA ASP A 63 -9.34 8.76 2.76
C ASP A 63 -10.48 7.86 3.27
N ALA A 64 -10.70 6.72 2.63
CA ALA A 64 -11.71 5.75 3.03
C ALA A 64 -11.17 4.86 4.17
N ILE A 65 -11.80 4.97 5.35
CA ILE A 65 -11.79 3.89 6.34
C ILE A 65 -12.82 2.87 5.85
N GLY A 66 -12.36 1.73 5.32
CA GLY A 66 -13.27 0.61 5.08
C GLY A 66 -13.91 0.16 6.40
N SER A 67 -15.07 -0.50 6.35
CA SER A 67 -15.60 -1.10 7.58
C SER A 67 -14.68 -2.26 7.99
N ASP A 68 -14.35 -2.42 9.28
CA ASP A 68 -13.48 -3.50 9.78
C ASP A 68 -13.86 -4.91 9.25
N SER A 69 -15.12 -5.09 8.83
CA SER A 69 -15.68 -6.31 8.22
C SER A 69 -15.06 -6.69 6.87
N GLU A 70 -14.49 -5.74 6.11
CA GLU A 70 -13.91 -5.98 4.79
C GLU A 70 -12.49 -6.57 4.86
N LEU A 71 -11.83 -6.49 6.03
CA LEU A 71 -10.49 -7.03 6.28
C LEU A 71 -10.47 -8.58 6.32
N LYS A 72 -11.55 -9.22 6.79
CA LYS A 72 -11.61 -10.68 6.94
C LYS A 72 -11.63 -11.43 5.61
N ARG A 73 -12.35 -10.89 4.61
CA ARG A 73 -12.54 -11.56 3.32
C ARG A 73 -11.30 -11.55 2.42
N PHE A 74 -10.27 -10.81 2.82
CA PHE A 74 -9.03 -10.63 2.09
C PHE A 74 -7.90 -11.56 2.53
N LEU A 75 -7.95 -12.04 3.78
CA LEU A 75 -6.93 -12.90 4.38
C LEU A 75 -7.23 -14.39 4.18
N GLU A 76 -8.42 -14.74 3.69
CA GLU A 76 -8.87 -16.11 3.46
C GLU A 76 -8.80 -16.56 1.97
N GLU A 77 -8.33 -15.70 1.04
CA GLU A 77 -8.07 -16.01 -0.39
C GLU A 77 -6.60 -15.79 -0.79
#